data_AF-A0A7D4UGL7-F1
#
_entry.id   AF-A0A7D4UGL7-F1
#
_cell.length_a   1.000
_cell.length_b   1.000
_cell.length_c   1.000
_cell.angle_alpha   90.00
_cell.angle_beta   90.00
_cell.angle_gamma   90.00
#
_symmetry.space_group_name_H-M   'P 1'
#
loop_
_entity.id
_entity.type
_entity.pdbx_description
1 polymer ?
#
loop_
_entity_poly.entity_id
_entity_poly.type
_entity_poly.pdbx_seq_one_letter_code
_entity_poly.pdbx_strand_id
1 'polypeptide(L)'
;MRITLIVLFCSISLTASAQWWRLKKLPEHPPAIEAAQHVSPQNFLVTKTPRPVIKTQVLSPGDYRLEVMEAEVMRTAQHNMRFRIYDVASVNFSDLAQLYVKQNRYSEAKWYFLQSTFLARQQNNNRLTISNLCKLAMVKLEIGDFILAQQDLLEAREIAASHGWLTELLETEKQLSAIQYSRFATLKGNIRYAELAAQD
;
A
#
# COMPACT_ATOMS: atom_id res chain seq x y z
N MET A 1 -42.62 42.53 10.38
CA MET A 1 -42.17 41.38 9.56
C MET A 1 -41.21 40.41 10.24
N ARG A 2 -40.57 40.74 11.38
CA ARG A 2 -39.66 39.81 12.09
C ARG A 2 -40.38 38.75 12.94
N ILE A 3 -41.49 39.10 13.58
CA ILE A 3 -42.22 38.19 14.49
C ILE A 3 -42.98 37.10 13.71
N THR A 4 -43.50 37.44 12.53
CA THR A 4 -44.23 36.51 11.67
C THR A 4 -43.35 35.36 11.16
N LEU A 5 -42.06 35.61 10.90
CA LEU A 5 -41.12 34.56 10.48
C LEU A 5 -40.75 33.61 11.63
N ILE A 6 -40.68 34.10 12.87
CA ILE A 6 -40.36 33.27 14.04
C ILE A 6 -41.52 32.32 14.35
N VAL A 7 -42.77 32.80 14.29
CA VAL A 7 -43.96 31.95 14.48
C VAL A 7 -44.05 30.88 13.39
N LEU A 8 -43.72 31.21 12.14
CA LEU A 8 -43.68 30.25 11.05
C LEU A 8 -42.61 29.17 11.27
N PHE A 9 -41.41 29.55 11.71
CA PHE A 9 -40.31 28.60 11.96
C PHE A 9 -40.57 27.66 13.15
N CYS A 10 -41.25 28.15 14.21
CA CYS A 10 -41.65 27.33 15.35
C CYS A 10 -42.76 26.32 15.02
N SER A 11 -43.64 26.61 14.05
CA SER A 11 -44.71 25.69 13.66
C SER A 11 -44.22 24.47 12.86
N ILE A 12 -43.12 24.62 12.10
CA ILE A 12 -42.55 23.56 11.25
C ILE A 12 -41.66 22.59 12.05
N SER A 13 -41.20 23.00 13.24
CA SER A 13 -40.33 22.18 14.10
C SER A 13 -41.09 21.23 15.04
N LEU A 14 -42.43 21.32 15.12
CA LEU A 14 -43.27 20.44 15.95
C LEU A 14 -43.71 19.14 15.25
N THR A 15 -43.39 18.95 13.97
CA THR A 15 -43.73 17.73 13.20
C THR A 15 -42.72 16.58 13.33
N ALA A 16 -41.66 16.72 14.14
CA ALA A 16 -40.59 15.72 14.24
C ALA A 16 -40.71 14.71 15.41
N SER A 17 -41.83 14.63 16.14
CA SER A 17 -42.00 13.65 17.21
C SER A 17 -43.40 13.01 17.26
N ALA A 18 -43.91 12.55 16.12
CA ALA A 18 -45.11 11.71 16.06
C ALA A 18 -44.71 10.22 15.94
N GLN A 19 -44.09 9.67 16.98
CA GLN A 19 -43.82 8.22 17.09
C GLN A 19 -44.21 7.64 18.46
N TRP A 20 -45.14 8.29 19.18
CA TRP A 20 -45.41 7.92 20.57
C TRP A 20 -46.61 6.98 20.74
N TRP A 21 -47.30 6.62 19.66
CA TRP A 21 -48.43 5.68 19.69
C TRP A 21 -48.14 4.47 18.78
N ARG A 22 -47.17 3.63 19.17
CA ARG A 22 -47.22 2.21 18.80
C ARG A 22 -47.62 1.45 20.05
N LEU A 23 -48.91 1.10 20.12
CA LEU A 23 -49.44 0.06 21.00
C LEU A 23 -48.45 -1.11 20.98
N LYS A 24 -47.81 -1.38 22.11
CA LYS A 24 -47.03 -2.59 22.31
C LYS A 24 -48.02 -3.76 22.26
N LYS A 25 -48.21 -4.36 21.08
CA LYS A 25 -48.81 -5.69 21.01
C LYS A 25 -47.86 -6.60 21.79
N LEU A 26 -48.35 -7.22 22.87
CA LEU A 26 -47.63 -8.33 23.49
C LEU A 26 -47.34 -9.37 22.40
N PRO A 27 -46.13 -9.94 22.34
CA PRO A 27 -45.89 -11.05 21.45
C PRO A 27 -46.81 -12.20 21.85
N GLU A 28 -47.78 -12.53 20.99
CA GLU A 28 -48.51 -13.78 21.09
C GLU A 28 -47.49 -14.91 20.90
N HIS A 29 -47.20 -15.63 21.97
CA HIS A 29 -46.42 -16.85 21.87
C HIS A 29 -47.24 -17.86 21.06
N PRO A 30 -46.71 -18.41 19.96
CA PRO A 30 -47.40 -19.50 19.26
C PRO A 30 -47.61 -20.66 20.26
N PRO A 31 -48.72 -21.40 20.15
CA PRO A 31 -48.93 -22.58 20.99
C PRO A 31 -47.73 -23.51 20.86
N ALA A 32 -47.30 -24.07 21.98
CA ALA A 32 -46.20 -25.02 22.01
C ALA A 32 -46.51 -26.15 21.03
N ILE A 33 -45.76 -26.20 19.93
CA ILE A 33 -45.81 -27.30 18.98
C ILE A 33 -45.41 -28.53 19.79
N GLU A 34 -46.31 -29.50 19.91
CA GLU A 34 -46.01 -30.80 20.51
C GLU A 34 -44.71 -31.31 19.91
N ALA A 35 -43.75 -31.64 20.76
CA ALA A 35 -42.42 -32.06 20.34
C ALA A 35 -42.57 -33.17 19.29
N ALA A 36 -42.23 -32.84 18.04
CA ALA A 36 -42.25 -33.80 16.96
C ALA A 36 -41.44 -35.02 17.42
N GLN A 37 -42.10 -36.17 17.50
CA GLN A 37 -41.46 -37.43 17.85
C GLN A 37 -40.20 -37.55 17.00
N HIS A 38 -39.04 -37.64 17.66
CA HIS A 38 -37.75 -37.72 17.00
C HIS A 38 -37.73 -38.94 16.07
N VAL A 39 -38.08 -38.74 14.80
CA VAL A 39 -37.76 -39.70 13.74
C VAL A 39 -36.26 -39.59 13.59
N SER A 40 -35.57 -40.62 14.10
CA SER A 40 -34.12 -40.76 13.97
C SER A 40 -33.75 -40.52 12.51
N PRO A 41 -32.84 -39.58 12.19
CA PRO A 41 -32.52 -39.29 10.80
C PRO A 41 -31.95 -40.57 10.20
N GLN A 42 -32.68 -41.16 9.25
CA GLN A 42 -32.13 -42.22 8.42
C GLN A 42 -30.85 -41.67 7.81
N ASN A 43 -29.78 -42.46 7.89
CA ASN A 43 -28.44 -42.10 7.44
C ASN A 43 -28.49 -41.61 5.98
N PHE A 44 -28.64 -40.31 5.77
CA PHE A 44 -28.48 -39.72 4.46
C PHE A 44 -27.02 -39.93 4.07
N LEU A 45 -26.79 -40.66 2.98
CA LEU A 45 -25.47 -40.80 2.40
C LEU A 45 -24.98 -39.42 1.99
N VAL A 46 -24.18 -38.78 2.83
CA VAL A 46 -23.55 -37.49 2.57
C VAL A 46 -22.47 -37.72 1.51
N THR A 47 -22.86 -37.65 0.24
CA THR A 47 -21.91 -37.63 -0.87
C THR A 47 -21.20 -36.27 -0.83
N LYS A 48 -19.90 -36.27 -0.51
CA LYS A 48 -19.07 -35.06 -0.54
C LYS A 48 -19.09 -34.49 -1.96
N THR A 49 -19.76 -33.35 -2.15
CA THR A 49 -19.70 -32.62 -3.42
C THR A 49 -18.28 -32.07 -3.59
N PRO A 50 -17.63 -32.24 -4.75
CA PRO A 50 -16.32 -31.66 -4.99
C PRO A 50 -16.43 -30.13 -4.90
N ARG A 51 -15.65 -29.52 -4.01
CA ARG A 51 -15.60 -28.05 -3.91
C ARG A 51 -14.86 -27.52 -5.14
N PRO A 52 -15.49 -26.76 -6.03
CA PRO A 52 -14.78 -26.19 -7.18
C PRO A 52 -13.73 -25.22 -6.65
N VAL A 53 -12.47 -25.45 -7.02
CA VAL A 53 -11.38 -24.53 -6.71
C VAL A 53 -11.56 -23.30 -7.60
N ILE A 54 -12.14 -22.24 -7.03
CA ILE A 54 -12.27 -20.94 -7.71
C ILE A 54 -10.85 -20.36 -7.84
N LYS A 55 -10.31 -20.38 -9.05
CA LYS A 55 -9.06 -19.67 -9.36
C LYS A 55 -9.38 -18.18 -9.42
N THR A 56 -8.99 -17.43 -8.41
CA THR A 56 -9.04 -15.98 -8.41
C THR A 56 -8.13 -15.45 -9.52
N GLN A 57 -8.71 -14.79 -10.53
CA GLN A 57 -7.94 -14.09 -11.53
C GLN A 57 -7.49 -12.75 -10.94
N VAL A 58 -6.17 -12.55 -10.85
CA VAL A 58 -5.59 -11.25 -10.48
C VAL A 58 -5.58 -10.40 -11.74
N LEU A 59 -6.50 -9.44 -11.83
CA LEU A 59 -6.50 -8.46 -12.90
C LEU A 59 -5.36 -7.46 -12.68
N SER A 60 -4.50 -7.28 -13.67
CA SER A 60 -3.55 -6.17 -13.65
C SER A 60 -4.31 -4.84 -13.58
N PRO A 61 -3.90 -3.90 -12.71
CA PRO A 61 -4.46 -2.57 -12.69
C PRO A 61 -4.30 -1.94 -14.09
N GLY A 62 -5.39 -1.48 -14.69
CA GLY A 62 -5.30 -0.64 -15.89
C GLY A 62 -4.70 0.72 -15.57
N ASP A 63 -4.20 1.41 -16.60
CA ASP A 63 -3.50 2.70 -16.46
C ASP A 63 -4.35 3.75 -15.74
N TYR A 64 -5.65 3.84 -16.07
CA TYR A 64 -6.60 4.73 -15.39
C TYR A 64 -6.63 4.50 -13.86
N ARG A 65 -6.55 3.24 -13.42
CA ARG A 65 -6.56 2.92 -11.99
C ARG A 65 -5.27 3.40 -11.32
N LEU A 66 -4.13 3.33 -12.00
CA LEU A 66 -2.86 3.83 -11.48
C LEU A 66 -2.86 5.35 -11.36
N GLU A 67 -3.42 6.06 -12.34
CA GLU A 67 -3.56 7.52 -12.30
C GLU A 67 -4.44 7.99 -11.14
N VAL A 68 -5.58 7.32 -10.92
CA VAL A 68 -6.47 7.64 -9.79
C VAL A 68 -5.76 7.40 -8.45
N MET A 69 -5.03 6.29 -8.33
CA MET A 69 -4.24 5.99 -7.12
C MET A 69 -3.12 7.02 -6.90
N GLU A 70 -2.41 7.41 -7.96
CA GLU A 70 -1.38 8.44 -7.92
C GLU A 70 -1.96 9.76 -7.39
N ALA A 71 -3.08 10.20 -7.96
CA ALA A 71 -3.75 11.43 -7.57
C ALA A 71 -4.23 11.39 -6.10
N GLU A 72 -4.74 10.25 -5.64
CA GLU A 72 -5.19 10.06 -4.26
C GLU A 72 -4.02 10.11 -3.27
N VAL A 73 -2.94 9.37 -3.54
CA VAL A 73 -1.74 9.34 -2.69
C VAL A 73 -1.08 10.72 -2.67
N MET A 74 -0.97 11.39 -3.82
CA MET A 74 -0.43 12.75 -3.91
C MET A 74 -1.24 13.74 -3.08
N ARG A 75 -2.58 13.73 -3.21
CA ARG A 75 -3.46 14.61 -2.43
C ARG A 75 -3.27 14.39 -0.93
N THR A 76 -3.16 13.14 -0.52
CA THR A 76 -2.95 12.75 0.89
C THR A 76 -1.59 13.21 1.40
N ALA A 77 -0.53 13.00 0.61
CA ALA A 77 0.82 13.45 0.95
C ALA A 77 0.88 14.99 1.10
N GLN A 78 0.27 15.73 0.18
CA GLN A 78 0.19 17.20 0.24
C GLN A 78 -0.59 17.69 1.45
N HIS A 79 -1.72 17.04 1.77
CA HIS A 79 -2.49 17.32 2.98
C HIS A 79 -1.61 17.14 4.23
N ASN A 80 -0.94 16.01 4.36
CA ASN A 80 -0.08 15.72 5.51
C ASN A 80 1.11 16.69 5.61
N MET A 81 1.72 17.06 4.48
CA MET A 81 2.76 18.09 4.43
C MET A 81 2.25 19.45 4.92
N ARG A 82 1.05 19.87 4.48
CA ARG A 82 0.43 21.13 4.90
C ARG A 82 0.20 21.18 6.40
N PHE A 83 -0.21 20.07 7.01
CA PHE A 83 -0.45 19.95 8.45
C PHE A 83 0.78 19.51 9.25
N ARG A 84 1.96 19.44 8.62
CA ARG A 84 3.25 19.09 9.24
C ARG A 84 3.27 17.70 9.88
N ILE A 85 2.45 16.78 9.36
CA ILE A 85 2.39 15.38 9.75
C ILE A 85 3.43 14.60 8.92
N TYR A 86 4.71 14.83 9.21
CA TYR A 86 5.81 14.37 8.35
C TYR A 86 6.09 12.87 8.44
N ASP A 87 5.75 12.25 9.55
CA ASP A 87 5.84 10.79 9.74
C ASP A 87 4.93 10.08 8.71
N VAL A 88 3.65 10.46 8.64
CA VAL A 88 2.71 9.89 7.67
C VAL A 88 3.03 10.34 6.24
N ALA A 89 3.38 11.62 6.04
CA ALA A 89 3.73 12.13 4.72
C ALA A 89 4.93 11.39 4.12
N SER A 90 5.94 11.04 4.94
CA SER A 90 7.09 10.26 4.47
C SER A 90 6.67 8.92 3.89
N VAL A 91 5.74 8.21 4.51
CA VAL A 91 5.19 6.94 4.00
C VAL A 91 4.43 7.18 2.70
N ASN A 92 3.58 8.22 2.63
CA ASN A 92 2.83 8.51 1.40
C ASN A 92 3.75 8.82 0.21
N PHE A 93 4.87 9.52 0.41
CA PHE A 93 5.84 9.73 -0.66
C PHE A 93 6.57 8.44 -1.07
N SER A 94 6.83 7.53 -0.13
CA SER A 94 7.40 6.20 -0.45
C SER A 94 6.41 5.36 -1.28
N ASP A 95 5.13 5.42 -0.96
CA ASP A 95 4.08 4.72 -1.69
C ASP A 95 3.89 5.30 -3.09
N LEU A 96 3.90 6.63 -3.19
CA LEU A 96 3.85 7.34 -4.47
C LEU A 96 5.04 6.96 -5.36
N ALA A 97 6.26 6.93 -4.80
CA ALA A 97 7.45 6.50 -5.51
C ALA A 97 7.31 5.06 -6.05
N GLN A 98 6.72 4.15 -5.27
CA GLN A 98 6.45 2.78 -5.72
C GLN A 98 5.42 2.71 -6.85
N LEU A 99 4.42 3.60 -6.87
CA LEU A 99 3.50 3.70 -8.01
C LEU A 99 4.25 4.11 -9.29
N TYR A 100 5.18 5.06 -9.18
CA TYR A 100 6.00 5.45 -10.34
C TYR A 100 6.94 4.34 -10.81
N VAL A 101 7.52 3.55 -9.90
CA VAL A 101 8.29 2.35 -10.28
C VAL A 101 7.43 1.37 -11.09
N LYS A 102 6.17 1.13 -10.67
CA LYS A 102 5.24 0.26 -11.40
C LYS A 102 4.88 0.79 -12.79
N GLN A 103 4.96 2.10 -12.99
CA GLN A 103 4.73 2.78 -14.27
C GLN A 103 6.03 2.93 -15.11
N ASN A 104 7.17 2.38 -14.68
CA ASN A 104 8.51 2.59 -15.27
C ASN A 104 8.95 4.07 -15.34
N ARG A 105 8.39 4.91 -14.48
CA ARG A 105 8.68 6.35 -14.36
C ARG A 105 9.77 6.59 -13.32
N TYR A 106 10.99 6.16 -13.67
CA TYR A 106 12.10 6.07 -12.72
C TYR A 106 12.61 7.43 -12.22
N SER A 107 12.55 8.46 -13.06
CA SER A 107 12.98 9.81 -12.68
C SER A 107 12.08 10.40 -11.60
N GLU A 108 10.76 10.28 -11.72
CA GLU A 108 9.82 10.69 -10.67
C GLU A 108 9.97 9.83 -9.43
N ALA A 109 10.07 8.50 -9.58
CA ALA A 109 10.27 7.60 -8.45
C ALA A 109 11.50 7.98 -7.62
N LYS A 110 12.64 8.28 -8.28
CA LYS A 110 13.87 8.73 -7.63
C LYS A 110 13.64 9.99 -6.79
N TRP A 111 12.93 10.98 -7.34
CA TRP A 111 12.66 12.24 -6.64
C TRP A 111 11.80 12.02 -5.38
N TYR A 112 10.73 11.22 -5.48
CA TYR A 112 9.86 10.95 -4.33
C TYR A 112 10.49 10.05 -3.27
N PHE A 113 11.33 9.08 -3.65
CA PHE A 113 12.13 8.33 -2.67
C PHE A 113 13.09 9.24 -1.92
N LEU A 114 13.77 10.17 -2.59
CA LEU A 114 14.65 11.14 -1.93
C LEU A 114 13.87 12.02 -0.94
N GLN A 115 12.69 12.52 -1.34
CA GLN A 115 11.82 13.31 -0.47
C GLN A 115 11.36 12.50 0.75
N SER A 116 10.93 11.25 0.54
CA SER A 116 10.51 10.34 1.61
C SER A 116 11.65 10.07 2.59
N THR A 117 12.85 9.77 2.09
CA THR A 117 14.06 9.54 2.91
C THR A 117 14.44 10.78 3.73
N PHE A 118 14.38 11.96 3.13
CA PHE A 118 14.65 13.22 3.84
C PHE A 118 13.71 13.40 5.05
N LEU A 119 12.39 13.22 4.83
CA LEU A 119 11.40 13.32 5.91
C LEU A 119 11.57 12.20 6.94
N ALA A 120 11.82 10.96 6.50
CA ALA A 120 12.04 9.83 7.40
C ALA A 120 13.23 10.06 8.34
N ARG A 121 14.34 10.63 7.84
CA ARG A 121 15.49 11.02 8.64
C ARG A 121 15.15 12.11 9.66
N GLN A 122 14.39 13.13 9.26
CA GLN A 122 13.95 14.20 10.17
C GLN A 122 13.12 13.63 11.34
N GLN A 123 12.35 12.58 11.09
CA GLN A 123 11.53 11.89 12.09
C GLN A 123 12.25 10.75 12.81
N ASN A 124 13.56 10.55 12.58
CA ASN A 124 14.36 9.43 13.10
C ASN A 124 13.78 8.04 12.77
N ASN A 125 13.04 7.92 11.67
CA ASN A 125 12.47 6.65 11.23
C ASN A 125 13.49 5.86 10.39
N ASN A 126 14.45 5.25 11.09
CA ASN A 126 15.56 4.54 10.45
C ASN A 126 15.12 3.32 9.63
N ARG A 127 14.02 2.65 10.00
CA ARG A 127 13.47 1.52 9.22
C ARG A 127 12.95 1.99 7.86
N LEU A 128 12.21 3.09 7.82
CA LEU A 128 11.73 3.67 6.56
C LEU A 128 12.89 4.21 5.72
N THR A 129 13.87 4.85 6.36
CA THR A 129 15.11 5.32 5.70
C THR A 129 15.82 4.17 4.99
N ILE A 130 16.08 3.04 5.67
CA ILE A 130 16.69 1.85 5.06
C ILE A 130 15.85 1.33 3.90
N SER A 131 14.53 1.17 4.11
CA SER A 131 13.64 0.65 3.07
C SER A 131 13.65 1.53 1.81
N ASN A 132 13.63 2.85 1.99
CA ASN A 132 13.68 3.80 0.89
C ASN A 132 15.05 3.81 0.20
N LEU A 133 16.16 3.73 0.94
CA LEU A 133 17.50 3.65 0.36
C LEU A 133 17.67 2.39 -0.51
N CYS A 134 17.19 1.23 -0.03
CA CYS A 134 17.16 0.01 -0.83
C CYS A 134 16.37 0.18 -2.13
N LYS A 135 15.15 0.72 -2.05
CA LYS A 135 14.30 0.94 -3.24
C LYS A 135 14.90 1.99 -4.18
N LEU A 136 15.47 3.07 -3.63
CA LEU A 136 16.14 4.12 -4.38
C LEU A 136 17.38 3.58 -5.12
N ALA A 137 18.14 2.69 -4.50
CA ALA A 137 19.26 2.03 -5.14
C ALA A 137 18.82 1.20 -6.34
N MET A 138 17.69 0.48 -6.24
CA MET A 138 17.13 -0.26 -7.38
C MET A 138 16.69 0.68 -8.50
N VAL A 139 16.01 1.79 -8.17
CA VAL A 139 15.64 2.81 -9.17
C VAL A 139 16.88 3.42 -9.85
N LYS A 140 17.93 3.71 -9.08
CA LYS A 140 19.20 4.22 -9.62
C LYS A 140 19.89 3.17 -10.51
N LEU A 141 19.80 1.89 -10.17
CA LEU A 141 20.31 0.80 -11.01
C LEU A 141 19.61 0.75 -12.37
N GLU A 142 18.27 0.86 -12.38
CA GLU A 142 17.47 0.91 -13.62
C GLU A 142 17.79 2.14 -14.49
N ILE A 143 18.16 3.26 -13.86
CA ILE A 143 18.62 4.47 -14.56
C ILE A 143 20.06 4.31 -15.11
N GLY A 144 20.85 3.40 -14.55
CA GLY A 144 22.28 3.20 -14.87
C GLY A 144 23.26 3.92 -13.92
N ASP A 145 22.77 4.51 -12.83
CA ASP A 145 23.55 5.21 -11.80
C ASP A 145 24.16 4.23 -10.77
N PHE A 146 25.00 3.29 -11.21
CA PHE A 146 25.53 2.20 -10.37
C PHE A 146 26.26 2.68 -9.10
N ILE A 147 27.07 3.74 -9.22
CA ILE A 147 27.86 4.27 -8.11
C ILE A 147 26.96 4.82 -7.01
N LEU A 148 25.94 5.60 -7.41
CA LEU A 148 24.98 6.19 -6.48
C LEU A 148 24.10 5.11 -5.83
N ALA A 149 23.74 4.06 -6.58
CA ALA A 149 22.99 2.93 -6.04
C ALA A 149 23.80 2.19 -4.96
N GLN A 150 25.09 1.95 -5.22
CA GLN A 150 25.97 1.31 -4.25
C GLN A 150 26.13 2.16 -2.98
N GLN A 151 26.26 3.47 -3.11
CA GLN A 151 26.36 4.38 -1.97
C GLN A 151 25.11 4.32 -1.07
N ASP A 152 23.91 4.36 -1.67
CA ASP A 152 22.66 4.26 -0.90
C ASP A 152 22.57 2.94 -0.11
N LEU A 153 22.97 1.82 -0.72
CA LEU A 153 22.94 0.52 -0.04
C LEU A 153 23.99 0.39 1.07
N LEU A 154 25.18 0.99 0.88
CA LEU A 154 26.19 1.02 1.94
C LEU A 154 25.68 1.82 3.15
N GLU A 155 25.05 2.97 2.91
CA GLU A 155 24.42 3.75 3.97
C GLU A 155 23.33 2.94 4.67
N ALA A 156 22.44 2.28 3.91
CA ALA A 156 21.39 1.44 4.47
C ALA A 156 21.96 0.31 5.35
N ARG A 157 23.05 -0.32 4.91
CA ARG A 157 23.77 -1.36 5.67
C ARG A 157 24.36 -0.81 6.96
N GLU A 158 24.97 0.37 6.95
CA GLU A 158 25.54 1.01 8.15
C GLU A 158 24.45 1.34 9.19
N ILE A 159 23.30 1.85 8.73
CA ILE A 159 22.15 2.10 9.61
C ILE A 159 21.65 0.77 10.20
N ALA A 160 21.51 -0.28 9.39
CA ALA A 160 21.06 -1.59 9.87
C ALA A 160 22.05 -2.21 10.89
N ALA A 161 23.34 -2.15 10.60
CA ALA A 161 24.40 -2.67 11.45
C ALA A 161 24.47 -1.95 12.79
N SER A 162 24.40 -0.61 12.79
CA SER A 162 24.42 0.19 14.03
C SER A 162 23.24 -0.10 14.96
N HIS A 163 22.10 -0.53 14.41
CA HIS A 163 20.91 -0.88 15.19
C HIS A 163 20.81 -2.38 15.53
N GLY A 164 21.71 -3.21 15.01
CA GLY A 164 21.65 -4.67 15.17
C GLY A 164 20.47 -5.32 14.42
N TRP A 165 19.97 -4.68 13.36
CA TRP A 165 18.85 -5.17 12.56
C TRP A 165 19.29 -6.17 11.50
N LEU A 166 19.43 -7.44 11.93
CA LEU A 166 19.98 -8.51 11.11
C LEU A 166 19.18 -8.77 9.81
N THR A 167 17.85 -8.67 9.87
CA THR A 167 16.98 -8.89 8.69
C THR A 167 17.24 -7.89 7.59
N GLU A 168 17.29 -6.61 7.93
CA GLU A 168 17.56 -5.50 7.03
C GLU A 168 19.00 -5.54 6.52
N LEU A 169 19.95 -5.90 7.41
CA LEU A 169 21.35 -6.07 7.04
C LEU A 169 21.50 -7.16 5.96
N LEU A 170 20.92 -8.34 6.16
CA LEU A 170 20.99 -9.43 5.18
C LEU A 170 20.35 -9.05 3.84
N GLU A 171 19.22 -8.35 3.86
CA GLU A 171 18.57 -7.88 2.63
C GLU A 171 19.43 -6.84 1.89
N THR A 172 20.05 -5.90 2.61
CA THR A 172 20.98 -4.93 1.99
C THR A 172 22.22 -5.60 1.40
N GLU A 173 22.79 -6.60 2.07
CA GLU A 173 23.95 -7.35 1.56
C GLU A 173 23.60 -8.18 0.33
N LYS A 174 22.42 -8.80 0.33
CA LYS A 174 21.89 -9.51 -0.85
C LYS A 174 21.76 -8.55 -2.03
N GLN A 175 21.18 -7.37 -1.84
CA GLN A 175 21.05 -6.37 -2.91
C GLN A 175 22.41 -5.84 -3.40
N LEU A 176 23.36 -5.60 -2.49
CA LEU A 176 24.73 -5.20 -2.85
C LEU A 176 25.41 -6.24 -3.74
N SER A 177 25.30 -7.52 -3.38
CA SER A 177 25.89 -8.60 -4.19
C SER A 177 25.24 -8.71 -5.57
N ALA A 178 23.93 -8.49 -5.67
CA ALA A 178 23.21 -8.47 -6.94
C ALA A 178 23.67 -7.32 -7.85
N ILE A 179 23.85 -6.11 -7.31
CA ILE A 179 24.39 -4.97 -8.07
C ILE A 179 25.80 -5.27 -8.58
N GLN A 180 26.68 -5.80 -7.73
CA GLN A 180 28.04 -6.13 -8.14
C GLN A 180 28.05 -7.14 -9.29
N TYR A 181 27.24 -8.20 -9.18
CA TYR A 181 27.10 -9.19 -10.24
C TYR A 181 26.61 -8.57 -11.56
N SER A 182 25.56 -7.73 -11.50
CA SER A 182 25.01 -7.04 -12.68
C SER A 182 26.04 -6.13 -13.37
N ARG A 183 26.89 -5.46 -12.59
CA ARG A 183 27.99 -4.62 -13.09
C ARG A 183 29.06 -5.45 -13.79
N PHE A 184 29.45 -6.59 -13.24
CA PHE A 184 30.43 -7.47 -13.89
C PHE A 184 29.88 -8.08 -15.18
N ALA A 185 28.60 -8.44 -15.21
CA ALA A 185 27.94 -8.99 -16.41
C ALA A 185 27.90 -7.96 -17.56
N THR A 186 27.52 -6.71 -17.26
CA THR A 186 27.51 -5.61 -18.25
C THR A 186 28.91 -5.30 -18.79
N LEU A 187 29.92 -5.23 -17.92
CA LEU A 187 31.32 -5.02 -18.33
C LEU A 187 31.82 -6.14 -19.25
N LYS A 188 31.56 -7.40 -18.92
CA LYS A 188 31.98 -8.55 -19.73
C LYS A 188 31.34 -8.54 -21.13
N GLY A 189 30.07 -8.12 -21.22
CA GLY A 189 29.38 -7.93 -22.50
C GLY A 189 30.09 -6.88 -23.36
N ASN A 190 30.37 -5.70 -22.79
CA ASN A 190 31.01 -4.60 -23.51
C ASN A 190 32.41 -4.95 -24.04
N ILE A 191 33.22 -5.66 -23.24
CA ILE A 191 34.54 -6.14 -23.67
C ILE A 191 34.44 -7.07 -24.88
N ARG A 192 33.50 -8.02 -24.85
CA ARG A 192 33.28 -8.96 -25.96
C ARG A 192 32.86 -8.27 -27.26
N TYR A 193 32.03 -7.23 -27.18
CA TYR A 193 31.65 -6.46 -28.37
C TYR A 193 32.80 -5.59 -28.90
N ALA A 194 33.61 -5.01 -28.00
CA ALA A 194 34.79 -4.25 -28.40
C ALA A 194 35.83 -5.12 -29.10
N GLU A 195 36.03 -6.35 -28.67
CA GLU A 195 36.92 -7.32 -29.33
C GLU A 195 36.42 -7.71 -30.73
N LEU A 196 35.12 -7.95 -30.90
CA LEU A 196 34.52 -8.25 -32.21
C LEU A 196 34.63 -7.07 -33.18
N ALA A 197 34.36 -5.85 -32.70
CA ALA A 197 34.47 -4.63 -33.52
C ALA A 197 35.92 -4.29 -33.91
N ALA A 198 36.91 -4.81 -33.20
CA ALA A 198 38.33 -4.62 -33.51
C ALA A 198 38.90 -5.67 -34.49
N GLN A 199 38.10 -6.67 -34.88
CA GLN A 199 38.49 -7.73 -35.82
C GLN A 199 38.03 -7.51 -37.26
N ASP A 200 37.20 -6.49 -37.50
CA ASP A 200 36.77 -6.01 -38.83
C ASP A 200 37.64 -4.82 -39.30
#